data_AF-A0A414XIU1-F1
#
_entry.id   AF-A0A414XIU1-F1
#
_cell.length_a   1.000
_cell.length_b   1.000
_cell.length_c   1.000
_cell.angle_alpha   90.00
_cell.angle_beta   90.00
_cell.angle_gamma   90.00
#
_symmetry.space_group_name_H-M   'P 1'
#
loop_
_entity.id
_entity.type
_entity.pdbx_description
1 polymer ?
#
loop_
_entity_poly.entity_id
_entity_poly.type
_entity_poly.pdbx_seq_one_letter_code
_entity_poly.pdbx_strand_id
1 'polypeptide(L)' 'MKKIIYKISIYKVLPPYKNWYSIMTNDGLNRSNVVIIGKKQLLKVALALIVMAIFNKRTTIDKFKSEQK' A
#
# COMPACT_ATOMS: atom_id res chain seq x y z
N MET A 1 15.60 -26.45 3.68
CA MET A 1 15.20 -25.36 2.74
C MET A 1 14.26 -24.40 3.46
N LYS A 2 14.60 -23.11 3.60
CA LYS A 2 13.65 -22.13 4.16
C LYS A 2 12.53 -21.92 3.14
N LYS A 3 11.35 -22.47 3.41
CA LYS A 3 10.15 -22.23 2.60
C LYS A 3 9.81 -20.74 2.76
N ILE A 4 9.79 -19.99 1.67
CA ILE A 4 9.35 -18.59 1.72
C ILE A 4 7.85 -18.63 1.95
N ILE A 5 7.44 -18.39 3.20
CA ILE A 5 6.06 -18.50 3.63
C ILE A 5 5.29 -17.20 3.30
N TYR A 6 5.98 -16.07 3.15
CA TYR A 6 5.36 -14.75 2.96
C TYR A 6 5.55 -14.21 1.54
N LYS A 7 4.46 -14.03 0.79
CA LYS A 7 4.44 -13.45 -0.55
C LYS A 7 3.53 -12.23 -0.60
N ILE A 8 4.08 -11.09 -0.98
CA ILE A 8 3.32 -9.88 -1.31
C ILE A 8 3.18 -9.80 -2.83
N SER A 9 2.00 -9.49 -3.34
CA SER A 9 1.76 -9.29 -4.78
C SER A 9 0.89 -8.06 -5.00
N ILE A 10 1.26 -7.24 -5.99
CA ILE A 10 0.51 -6.03 -6.36
C ILE A 10 0.03 -6.22 -7.80
N TYR A 11 -1.29 -6.19 -8.00
CA TYR A 11 -1.88 -6.35 -9.32
C TYR A 11 -3.07 -5.41 -9.52
N LYS A 12 -3.39 -5.15 -10.78
CA LYS A 12 -4.56 -4.35 -11.16
C LYS A 12 -5.80 -5.23 -11.03
N VAL A 13 -6.84 -4.69 -10.39
CA VAL A 13 -8.12 -5.39 -10.25
C VAL A 13 -8.80 -5.47 -11.62
N LEU A 14 -9.48 -6.59 -11.88
CA LEU A 14 -10.23 -6.81 -13.12
C LEU A 14 -11.41 -5.83 -13.24
N PRO A 15 -11.91 -5.57 -14.47
CA PRO A 15 -13.12 -4.79 -14.70
C PRO A 15 -14.31 -5.30 -13.86
N PRO A 16 -15.22 -4.43 -13.38
CA PRO A 16 -15.48 -3.05 -13.83
C PRO A 16 -14.63 -1.96 -13.14
N TYR A 17 -13.68 -2.33 -12.30
CA TYR A 17 -12.98 -1.39 -11.42
C TYR A 17 -11.82 -0.65 -12.11
N LYS A 18 -12.03 0.62 -12.44
CA LYS A 18 -11.01 1.47 -13.09
C LYS A 18 -10.04 2.04 -12.05
N ASN A 19 -8.74 1.84 -12.27
CA ASN A 19 -7.65 2.33 -11.40
C ASN A 19 -7.64 1.75 -9.98
N TRP A 20 -8.15 0.53 -9.81
CA TRP A 20 -8.06 -0.19 -8.55
C TRP A 20 -6.86 -1.14 -8.58
N TYR A 21 -6.13 -1.16 -7.49
CA TYR A 21 -4.96 -2.01 -7.29
C TYR A 21 -5.16 -2.79 -6.01
N SER A 22 -4.83 -4.09 -6.05
CA SER A 22 -4.88 -4.96 -4.89
C SER A 22 -3.46 -5.27 -4.43
N ILE A 23 -3.19 -5.02 -3.15
CA ILE A 23 -2.00 -5.53 -2.47
C ILE A 23 -2.44 -6.77 -1.72
N MET A 24 -2.00 -7.92 -2.21
CA MET A 24 -2.25 -9.22 -1.59
C MET A 24 -1.05 -9.62 -0.76
N THR A 25 -1.28 -9.97 0.51
CA THR A 25 -0.31 -10.67 1.35
C THR A 25 -0.78 -12.11 1.57
N ASN A 26 0.14 -13.06 1.45
CA ASN A 26 -0.13 -14.47 1.69
C ASN A 26 1.01 -15.03 2.54
N ASP A 27 0.70 -15.50 3.73
CA ASP A 27 1.63 -16.12 4.67
C ASP A 27 1.52 -17.67 4.67
N GLY A 28 0.97 -18.25 3.60
CA GLY A 28 0.77 -19.69 3.45
C GLY A 28 -0.42 -20.26 4.21
N LEU A 29 -0.98 -19.54 5.20
CA LEU A 29 -2.15 -19.93 5.97
C LEU A 29 -3.34 -18.98 5.72
N ASN A 30 -3.05 -17.69 5.69
CA ASN A 30 -3.98 -16.59 5.54
C ASN A 30 -3.67 -15.80 4.28
N ARG A 31 -4.74 -15.28 3.67
CA ARG A 31 -4.67 -14.39 2.51
C ARG A 31 -5.45 -13.12 2.80
N SER A 32 -4.73 -12.00 2.85
CA SER A 32 -5.31 -10.68 3.08
C SER A 32 -5.12 -9.82 1.84
N ASN A 33 -6.16 -9.05 1.49
CA ASN A 33 -6.12 -8.13 0.35
C ASN A 33 -6.50 -6.73 0.83
N VAL A 34 -5.68 -5.76 0.46
CA VAL A 34 -6.02 -4.34 0.61
C VAL A 34 -6.23 -3.76 -0.79
N VAL A 35 -7.43 -3.26 -1.04
CA VAL A 35 -7.79 -2.61 -2.30
C VAL A 35 -7.58 -1.11 -2.16
N ILE A 36 -6.80 -0.53 -3.07
CA ILE A 36 -6.53 0.90 -3.10
C ILE A 36 -6.95 1.45 -4.45
N ILE A 37 -7.67 2.56 -4.42
CA ILE A 37 -8.21 3.25 -5.60
C ILE A 37 -7.33 4.46 -5.88
N GLY A 38 -6.79 4.56 -7.10
CA GLY A 38 -5.99 5.73 -7.48
C GLY A 38 -5.12 5.52 -8.70
N LYS A 39 -4.49 6.60 -9.19
CA LYS A 39 -3.54 6.50 -10.30
C LYS A 39 -2.30 5.70 -9.89
N LYS A 40 -1.76 4.87 -10.80
CA LYS A 40 -0.54 4.05 -10.57
C LYS A 40 0.62 4.83 -9.97
N GLN A 41 0.85 6.05 -10.46
CA GLN A 41 1.91 6.93 -9.99
C GLN A 41 1.68 7.35 -8.53
N LEU A 42 0.44 7.73 -8.18
CA LEU A 42 0.08 8.13 -6.82
C LEU A 42 0.27 6.98 -5.82
N LEU A 43 -0.06 5.75 -6.22
CA LEU A 43 0.16 4.56 -5.39
C LEU A 43 1.64 4.25 -5.15
N LYS A 44 2.49 4.42 -6.18
CA LYS A 44 3.94 4.28 -6.02
C LYS A 44 4.48 5.32 -5.04
N VAL A 45 4.01 6.57 -5.13
CA VAL A 45 4.40 7.65 -4.21
C VAL A 45 3.91 7.33 -2.79
N ALA A 46 2.67 6.91 -2.61
CA ALA A 46 2.12 6.54 -1.30
C ALA A 46 2.89 5.37 -0.66
N LEU A 47 3.24 4.34 -1.43
CA LEU A 47 4.06 3.23 -0.93
C LEU A 47 5.45 3.71 -0.51
N ALA A 48 6.11 4.55 -1.32
CA ALA A 48 7.41 5.12 -0.98
C ALA A 48 7.34 5.95 0.32
N LEU A 49 6.29 6.76 0.50
CA LEU A 49 6.06 7.55 1.71
C LEU A 49 5.80 6.67 2.95
N ILE A 50 5.02 5.59 2.82
CA ILE A 50 4.75 4.65 3.93
C ILE A 50 6.02 3.90 4.31
N VAL A 51 6.78 3.39 3.34
CA VAL A 51 8.07 2.73 3.57
C VAL A 51 9.03 3.71 4.25
N MET A 52 9.09 4.95 3.77
CA MET A 52 9.90 5.99 4.41
C MET A 52 9.45 6.25 5.85
N ALA A 53 8.15 6.39 6.12
CA ALA A 53 7.64 6.64 7.47
C ALA A 53 7.90 5.48 8.45
N ILE A 54 7.78 4.23 8.00
CA ILE A 54 8.00 3.03 8.84
C ILE A 54 9.49 2.85 9.15
N PHE A 55 10.36 2.98 8.14
CA PHE A 55 11.79 2.71 8.30
C PHE A 55 12.58 3.90 8.83
N ASN A 56 12.04 5.12 8.74
CA ASN A 56 12.71 6.33 9.21
C ASN A 56 12.08 6.75 10.56
N LYS A 57 12.66 6.26 11.66
CA LYS A 57 12.25 6.51 13.08
C LYS A 57 12.08 7.99 13.48
N ARG A 58 12.29 8.97 12.59
CA ARG A 58 12.28 10.41 12.86
C ARG A 58 11.36 11.27 11.98
N THR A 59 10.50 10.68 11.15
CA THR A 59 9.58 11.49 10.33
C THR A 59 8.23 11.64 11.02
N THR A 60 8.15 12.63 11.92
CA THR A 60 6.86 13.16 12.41
C THR A 60 6.18 13.84 11.22
N ILE A 61 5.04 13.31 10.78
CA ILE A 61 4.22 13.93 9.74
C ILE A 61 3.24 14.86 10.46
N ASP A 62 3.63 16.12 10.64
CA ASP A 62 2.70 17.13 11.13
C ASP A 62 1.66 17.44 10.05
N LYS A 63 0.42 17.10 10.38
CA LYS A 63 -0.74 17.26 9.52
C LYS A 63 -1.28 18.68 9.73
N PHE A 64 -0.84 19.65 8.93
CA PHE A 64 -1.45 20.97 8.93
C PHE A 64 -2.93 20.85 8.50
N LYS A 65 -3.86 21.14 9.41
CA LYS A 65 -5.21 21.55 9.05
C LYS A 65 -5.11 22.97 8.52
N SER A 66 -5.43 23.20 7.25
CA SER A 66 -5.83 24.54 6.85
C SER A 66 -7.16 24.83 7.55
N GLU A 67 -7.15 25.74 8.51
CA GLU A 67 -8.41 26.33 8.98
C GLU A 67 -9.05 27.03 7.80
N GLN A 68 -10.25 26.58 7.44
CA GLN A 68 -11.13 27.34 6.58
C GLN A 68 -11.68 28.50 7.40
N LYS A 69 -11.12 29.69 7.23
CA LYS A 69 -11.86 30.96 7.14
C LYS A 69 -10.99 32.11 6.68
#